data_AF-A0A9D4L5I1-F1
#
_entry.id   AF-A0A9D4L5I1-F1
#
_cell.length_a   1.000
_cell.length_b   1.000
_cell.length_c   1.000
_cell.angle_alpha   90.00
_cell.angle_beta   90.00
_cell.angle_gamma   90.00
#
_symmetry.space_group_name_H-M   'P 1'
#
loop_
_entity.id
_entity.type
_entity.pdbx_description
1 polymer ?
#
loop_
_entity_poly.entity_id
_entity_poly.type
_entity_poly.pdbx_seq_one_letter_code
_entity_poly.pdbx_strand_id
1 'polypeptide(L)'
;MTAWGKTQSTQGDFAVIYKGNFTGMDFADVKLEDLKECDEFFTVANGTVLGNMNREGNRKQVVCNKGFIIKNGSDISQCKNGTWTPKPTCVPECESGWRKHGDACYLFVQSLTSADEANITCANSGAKLLTIPTKDDTDFISTSDITETMIWTGLRMKDNVWQDMFTNQVASYLIYCDGVTHKCVFIKWSSARVHLNCYSCTMGASTACKKPFGI
;
A
#
# COMPACT_ATOMS: atom_id res chain seq x y z
N MET A 1 29.97 -5.32 9.75
CA MET A 1 28.97 -6.24 10.32
C MET A 1 28.58 -5.71 11.68
N THR A 2 27.40 -5.11 11.80
CA THR A 2 26.95 -4.49 13.05
C THR A 2 26.22 -5.54 13.88
N ALA A 3 26.90 -6.10 14.88
CA ALA A 3 26.32 -7.07 15.81
C ALA A 3 25.67 -6.32 16.98
N TRP A 4 24.37 -6.56 17.18
CA TRP A 4 23.67 -6.16 18.40
C TRP A 4 23.67 -7.36 19.35
N GLY A 5 24.58 -7.39 20.32
CA GLY A 5 24.61 -8.40 21.36
C GLY A 5 24.09 -7.82 22.67
N LYS A 6 23.06 -8.45 23.27
CA LYS A 6 22.79 -8.31 24.70
C LYS A 6 23.67 -9.31 25.44
N THR A 7 24.58 -8.84 26.29
CA THR A 7 25.21 -9.69 27.30
C THR A 7 24.50 -9.47 28.64
N GLN A 8 23.94 -10.52 29.23
CA GLN A 8 23.53 -10.53 30.62
C GLN A 8 24.79 -10.62 31.48
N SER A 9 25.12 -9.56 32.21
CA SER A 9 26.06 -9.61 33.32
C SER A 9 25.30 -10.12 34.55
N THR A 10 25.85 -11.12 35.24
CA THR A 10 25.25 -11.79 36.41
C THR A 10 25.28 -10.96 37.69
N GLN A 11 25.52 -9.65 37.63
CA GLN A 11 25.50 -8.78 38.81
C GLN A 11 25.21 -7.33 38.42
N GLY A 12 23.95 -6.93 38.52
CA GLY A 12 23.53 -5.52 38.44
C GLY A 12 22.83 -5.12 37.14
N ASP A 13 21.74 -4.38 37.33
CA ASP A 13 20.84 -3.75 36.36
C ASP A 13 21.52 -2.67 35.50
N PHE A 14 22.56 -3.02 34.74
CA PHE A 14 23.29 -2.10 33.86
C PHE A 14 23.15 -2.50 32.39
N ALA A 15 23.00 -1.51 31.50
CA ALA A 15 23.01 -1.71 30.06
C ALA A 15 24.23 -1.01 29.45
N VAL A 16 25.15 -1.78 28.86
CA VAL A 16 26.31 -1.21 28.15
C VAL A 16 25.88 -0.84 26.72
N ILE A 17 25.82 0.46 26.42
CA ILE A 17 25.47 0.97 25.09
C ILE A 17 26.76 1.41 24.38
N TYR A 18 27.15 0.69 23.33
CA TYR A 18 28.34 1.02 22.54
C TYR A 18 28.05 2.09 21.48
N LYS A 19 28.85 3.16 21.43
CA LYS A 19 28.96 4.08 20.28
C LYS A 19 30.43 4.39 19.99
N GLY A 20 31.00 3.79 18.92
CA GLY A 20 32.34 4.18 18.42
C GLY A 20 33.14 3.05 17.77
N ASN A 21 34.22 3.41 17.07
CA ASN A 21 35.24 2.47 16.56
C ASN A 21 36.12 1.97 17.72
N PHE A 22 36.54 0.71 17.65
CA PHE A 22 37.13 -0.11 18.72
C PHE A 22 38.46 0.38 19.37
N THR A 23 38.94 1.58 19.05
CA THR A 23 40.19 2.12 19.59
C THR A 23 39.88 3.37 20.42
N GLY A 24 39.77 3.21 21.75
CA GLY A 24 39.52 4.31 22.69
C GLY A 24 38.09 4.34 23.25
N MET A 25 37.60 3.20 23.76
CA MET A 25 36.30 3.14 24.44
C MET A 25 36.36 3.84 25.79
N ASP A 26 35.62 4.94 25.93
CA ASP A 26 35.21 5.49 27.23
C ASP A 26 33.95 4.73 27.65
N PHE A 27 34.08 3.84 28.64
CA PHE A 27 32.97 3.03 29.14
C PHE A 27 32.21 3.86 30.18
N ALA A 28 31.18 4.57 29.75
CA ALA A 28 30.20 5.10 30.68
C ALA A 28 29.27 3.95 31.10
N ASP A 29 29.36 3.55 32.37
CA ASP A 29 28.32 2.72 33.00
C ASP A 29 27.04 3.55 33.10
N VAL A 30 26.16 3.43 32.11
CA VAL A 30 24.83 4.05 32.18
C VAL A 30 23.97 3.22 33.11
N LYS A 31 23.65 3.77 34.29
CA LYS A 31 22.67 3.15 35.18
C LYS A 31 21.31 3.17 34.50
N LEU A 32 20.54 2.08 34.62
CA LEU A 32 19.21 2.02 34.03
C LEU A 32 18.27 3.13 34.53
N GLU A 33 18.51 3.70 35.72
CA GLU A 33 17.81 4.86 36.30
C GLU A 33 18.10 6.20 35.61
N ASP A 34 19.24 6.36 34.94
CA ASP A 34 19.62 7.59 34.24
C ASP A 34 19.04 7.66 32.81
N LEU A 35 18.40 6.59 32.34
CA LEU A 35 17.77 6.55 31.03
C LEU A 35 16.51 7.42 31.03
N LYS A 36 16.50 8.43 30.14
CA LYS A 36 15.34 9.29 29.90
C LYS A 36 14.08 8.46 29.65
N GLU A 37 13.00 8.79 30.34
CA GLU A 37 11.68 8.24 30.06
C GLU A 37 11.10 8.85 28.80
N CYS A 38 10.50 8.02 27.95
CA CYS A 38 9.67 8.47 26.85
C CYS A 38 8.31 8.94 27.34
N ASP A 39 7.71 9.79 26.51
CA ASP A 39 6.30 10.16 26.63
C ASP A 39 5.41 8.91 26.72
N GLU A 40 4.18 9.10 27.20
CA GLU A 40 3.17 8.04 27.18
C GLU A 40 2.99 7.49 25.75
N PHE A 41 2.78 6.17 25.65
CA PHE A 41 2.55 5.56 24.35
C PHE A 41 1.18 5.98 23.81
N PHE A 42 1.12 6.34 22.53
CA PHE A 42 -0.13 6.76 21.90
C PHE A 42 -1.13 5.58 21.80
N THR A 43 -2.42 5.91 21.76
CA THR A 43 -3.46 4.92 21.52
C THR A 43 -3.42 4.45 20.07
N VAL A 44 -3.59 3.14 19.87
CA VAL A 44 -3.66 2.53 18.54
C VAL A 44 -5.08 2.04 18.29
N ALA A 45 -5.81 2.71 17.39
CA ALA A 45 -7.11 2.22 16.96
C ALA A 45 -6.97 0.89 16.21
N ASN A 46 -7.86 -0.06 16.48
CA ASN A 46 -7.85 -1.40 15.89
C ASN A 46 -6.52 -2.16 16.08
N GLY A 47 -5.84 -1.95 17.22
CA GLY A 47 -4.65 -2.70 17.57
C GLY A 47 -4.42 -2.76 19.07
N THR A 48 -3.53 -3.67 19.46
CA THR A 48 -3.06 -3.88 20.82
C THR A 48 -1.58 -3.52 20.91
N VAL A 49 -1.18 -2.83 21.97
CA VAL A 49 0.22 -2.50 22.24
C VAL A 49 0.81 -3.51 23.22
N LEU A 50 1.95 -4.10 22.86
CA LEU A 50 2.72 -5.00 23.69
C LEU A 50 3.99 -4.30 24.19
N GLY A 51 4.26 -4.44 25.50
CA GLY A 51 5.45 -3.92 26.16
C GLY A 51 5.13 -2.87 27.22
N ASN A 52 5.70 -3.06 28.41
CA ASN A 52 5.35 -2.29 29.61
C ASN A 52 6.41 -1.25 29.99
N MET A 53 7.57 -1.24 29.33
CA MET A 53 8.71 -0.37 29.67
C MET A 53 8.71 0.92 28.84
N ASN A 54 9.09 2.03 29.47
CA ASN A 54 8.94 3.37 28.90
C ASN A 54 10.27 4.11 28.69
N ARG A 55 11.43 3.48 28.91
CA ARG A 55 12.73 4.17 28.92
C ARG A 55 13.42 4.14 27.56
N GLU A 56 14.36 5.06 27.37
CA GLU A 56 15.22 5.14 26.18
C GLU A 56 15.75 3.77 25.73
N GLY A 57 15.67 3.48 24.44
CA GLY A 57 16.10 2.22 23.84
C GLY A 57 15.07 1.09 23.91
N ASN A 58 14.06 1.16 24.79
CA ASN A 58 12.99 0.17 24.86
C ASN A 58 12.11 0.18 23.60
N ARG A 59 11.44 -0.94 23.37
CA ARG A 59 10.61 -1.19 22.19
C ARG A 59 9.21 -1.62 22.63
N LYS A 60 8.20 -1.09 21.95
CA LYS A 60 6.80 -1.54 22.07
C LYS A 60 6.34 -2.02 20.70
N GLN A 61 5.63 -3.14 20.68
CA GLN A 61 5.13 -3.75 19.45
C GLN A 61 3.63 -3.51 19.33
N VAL A 62 3.17 -3.12 18.16
CA VAL A 62 1.76 -2.93 17.84
C VAL A 62 1.27 -4.13 17.06
N VAL A 63 0.27 -4.84 17.59
CA VAL A 63 -0.39 -5.95 16.92
C VAL A 63 -1.77 -5.50 16.48
N CYS A 64 -2.02 -5.45 15.17
CA CYS A 64 -3.33 -5.07 14.66
C CYS A 64 -4.38 -6.15 14.91
N ASN A 65 -5.63 -5.70 15.11
CA ASN A 65 -6.78 -6.57 15.22
C ASN A 65 -7.01 -7.33 13.89
N LYS A 66 -7.76 -8.43 13.95
CA LYS A 66 -8.14 -9.19 12.75
C LYS A 66 -8.80 -8.28 11.71
N GLY A 67 -8.36 -8.33 10.45
CA GLY A 67 -8.83 -7.47 9.37
C GLY A 67 -8.04 -6.17 9.20
N PHE A 68 -6.97 -5.96 9.98
CA PHE A 68 -6.14 -4.75 9.92
C PHE A 68 -4.66 -5.10 9.82
N ILE A 69 -3.91 -4.26 9.12
CA ILE A 69 -2.45 -4.40 8.95
C ILE A 69 -1.73 -3.07 9.17
N ILE A 70 -0.41 -3.12 9.39
CA ILE A 70 0.41 -1.94 9.63
C ILE A 70 0.64 -1.17 8.31
N LYS A 71 0.28 0.12 8.29
CA LYS A 71 0.48 0.98 7.10
C LYS A 71 1.94 1.39 6.88
N ASN A 72 2.66 1.72 7.95
CA ASN A 72 4.02 2.29 7.88
C ASN A 72 5.14 1.23 7.98
N GLY A 73 4.83 -0.03 7.65
CA GLY A 73 5.78 -1.15 7.54
C GLY A 73 6.42 -1.66 8.84
N SER A 74 6.58 -0.82 9.87
CA SER A 74 7.13 -1.22 11.17
C SER A 74 6.05 -1.24 12.24
N ASP A 75 5.83 -2.42 12.81
CA ASP A 75 4.98 -2.68 13.98
C ASP A 75 5.69 -2.33 15.29
N ILE A 76 7.02 -2.21 15.27
CA ILE A 76 7.84 -1.91 16.45
C ILE A 76 8.13 -0.42 16.52
N SER A 77 7.68 0.22 17.60
CA SER A 77 8.07 1.58 17.96
C SER A 77 9.19 1.53 19.00
N GLN A 78 10.25 2.31 18.78
CA GLN A 78 11.38 2.42 19.68
C GLN A 78 11.37 3.79 20.39
N CYS A 79 11.63 3.76 21.70
CA CYS A 79 11.85 4.96 22.49
C CYS A 79 13.21 5.57 22.10
N LYS A 80 13.17 6.75 21.48
CA LYS A 80 14.34 7.52 21.05
C LYS A 80 14.22 8.98 21.45
N ASN A 81 15.20 9.48 22.17
CA ASN A 81 15.27 10.85 22.71
C ASN A 81 14.01 11.27 23.50
N GLY A 82 13.35 10.32 24.16
CA GLY A 82 12.08 10.56 24.87
C GLY A 82 10.81 10.51 23.98
N THR A 83 10.92 10.13 22.70
CA THR A 83 9.76 9.98 21.80
C THR A 83 9.67 8.59 21.19
N TRP A 84 8.45 8.12 20.95
CA TRP A 84 8.18 6.82 20.31
C TRP A 84 8.18 6.95 18.78
N THR A 85 9.12 6.27 18.13
CA THR A 85 9.26 6.32 16.66
C THR A 85 9.59 4.94 16.05
N PRO A 86 8.97 4.57 14.92
CA PRO A 86 7.86 5.25 14.24
C PRO A 86 6.54 5.16 15.03
N LYS A 87 5.48 5.80 14.54
CA LYS A 87 4.12 5.66 15.07
C LYS A 87 3.33 4.69 14.18
N PRO A 88 3.22 3.40 14.52
CA PRO A 88 2.50 2.44 13.69
C PRO A 88 1.01 2.75 13.72
N THR A 89 0.33 2.46 12.60
CA THR A 89 -1.10 2.66 12.46
C THR A 89 -1.69 1.41 11.82
N CYS A 90 -2.73 0.87 12.45
CA CYS A 90 -3.51 -0.23 11.92
C CYS A 90 -4.57 0.32 10.98
N VAL A 91 -4.55 -0.15 9.74
CA VAL A 91 -5.52 0.22 8.71
C VAL A 91 -6.20 -1.03 8.17
N PRO A 92 -7.46 -0.93 7.69
CA PRO A 92 -8.14 -2.08 7.10
C PRO A 92 -7.30 -2.75 6.03
N GLU A 93 -7.26 -4.08 6.04
CA GLU A 93 -6.68 -4.85 4.95
C GLU A 93 -7.56 -4.79 3.69
N CYS A 94 -7.02 -5.18 2.54
CA CYS A 94 -7.87 -5.35 1.37
C CYS A 94 -8.87 -6.49 1.62
N GLU A 95 -10.15 -6.23 1.35
CA GLU A 95 -11.24 -7.21 1.53
C GLU A 95 -10.95 -8.55 0.83
N SER A 96 -11.59 -9.62 1.28
CA SER A 96 -11.45 -10.93 0.65
C SER A 96 -11.75 -10.86 -0.86
N GLY A 97 -10.88 -11.46 -1.67
CA GLY A 97 -10.94 -11.39 -3.14
C GLY A 97 -10.20 -10.21 -3.76
N TRP A 98 -9.78 -9.22 -2.95
CA TRP A 98 -8.94 -8.11 -3.41
C TRP A 98 -7.46 -8.39 -3.20
N ARG A 99 -6.62 -7.94 -4.13
CA ARG A 99 -5.16 -8.02 -4.06
C ARG A 99 -4.58 -6.66 -3.71
N LYS A 100 -3.73 -6.59 -2.69
CA LYS A 100 -3.00 -5.35 -2.33
C LYS A 100 -1.80 -5.17 -3.26
N HIS A 101 -1.63 -3.97 -3.81
CA HIS A 101 -0.40 -3.55 -4.47
C HIS A 101 -0.17 -2.05 -4.25
N GLY A 102 1.02 -1.69 -3.75
CA GLY A 102 1.32 -0.32 -3.32
C GLY A 102 0.28 0.20 -2.30
N ASP A 103 -0.25 1.38 -2.58
CA ASP A 103 -1.29 2.07 -1.79
C ASP A 103 -2.71 1.84 -2.32
N ALA A 104 -2.95 0.71 -2.99
CA ALA A 104 -4.27 0.36 -3.52
C ALA A 104 -4.63 -1.12 -3.35
N CYS A 105 -5.93 -1.37 -3.41
CA CYS A 105 -6.54 -2.70 -3.51
C CYS A 105 -7.12 -2.87 -4.92
N TYR A 106 -6.90 -4.04 -5.50
CA TYR A 106 -7.34 -4.41 -6.85
C TYR A 106 -8.28 -5.60 -6.82
N LEU A 107 -9.39 -5.51 -7.54
CA LEU A 107 -10.30 -6.63 -7.78
C LEU A 107 -10.31 -6.96 -9.25
N PHE A 108 -10.17 -8.24 -9.57
CA PHE A 108 -10.19 -8.75 -10.93
C PHE A 108 -11.40 -9.66 -11.10
N VAL A 109 -12.28 -9.33 -12.04
CA VAL A 109 -13.52 -10.06 -12.28
C VAL A 109 -13.37 -10.86 -13.58
N GLN A 110 -13.46 -12.18 -13.46
CA GLN A 110 -13.35 -13.13 -14.57
C GLN A 110 -14.68 -13.27 -15.30
N SER A 111 -15.16 -12.16 -15.89
CA SER A 111 -16.35 -12.14 -16.73
C SER A 111 -16.22 -11.06 -17.81
N LEU A 112 -16.55 -11.43 -19.05
CA LEU A 112 -16.61 -10.50 -20.17
C LEU A 112 -17.91 -9.71 -20.11
N THR A 113 -17.81 -8.42 -19.87
CA THR A 113 -18.95 -7.52 -19.70
C THR A 113 -18.77 -6.27 -20.56
N SER A 114 -19.85 -5.54 -20.78
CA SER A 114 -19.80 -4.21 -21.38
C SER A 114 -19.08 -3.21 -20.46
N ALA A 115 -18.63 -2.09 -21.01
CA ALA A 115 -17.93 -1.07 -20.23
C ALA A 115 -18.82 -0.48 -19.11
N ASP A 116 -20.13 -0.35 -19.36
CA ASP A 116 -21.07 0.17 -18.38
C ASP A 116 -21.34 -0.83 -17.24
N GLU A 117 -21.48 -2.12 -17.55
CA GLU A 117 -21.61 -3.20 -16.55
C GLU A 117 -20.34 -3.34 -15.70
N ALA A 118 -19.16 -3.26 -16.31
CA ALA A 118 -17.87 -3.23 -15.63
C ALA A 118 -17.78 -2.06 -14.64
N ASN A 119 -18.23 -0.87 -15.06
CA ASN A 119 -18.26 0.31 -14.22
C ASN A 119 -19.21 0.16 -13.03
N ILE A 120 -20.42 -0.37 -13.26
CA ILE A 120 -21.39 -0.67 -12.20
C ILE A 120 -20.82 -1.69 -11.21
N THR A 121 -20.13 -2.72 -11.70
CA THR A 121 -19.50 -3.75 -10.86
C THR A 121 -18.50 -3.13 -9.90
N CYS A 122 -17.60 -2.27 -10.39
CA CYS A 122 -16.64 -1.60 -9.51
C CYS A 122 -17.33 -0.64 -8.52
N ALA A 123 -18.32 0.12 -8.97
CA ALA A 123 -19.05 1.05 -8.13
C ALA A 123 -19.77 0.33 -6.97
N ASN A 124 -20.42 -0.80 -7.23
CA ASN A 124 -21.09 -1.62 -6.22
C ASN A 124 -20.12 -2.18 -5.17
N SER A 125 -18.82 -2.29 -5.49
CA SER A 125 -17.78 -2.70 -4.54
C SER A 125 -17.02 -1.52 -3.90
N GLY A 126 -17.56 -0.29 -3.99
CA GLY A 126 -16.94 0.90 -3.41
C GLY A 126 -15.63 1.29 -4.10
N ALA A 127 -15.47 0.93 -5.37
CA ALA A 127 -14.27 1.14 -6.15
C ALA A 127 -14.60 1.79 -7.50
N LYS A 128 -13.57 2.01 -8.30
CA LYS A 128 -13.69 2.51 -9.67
C LYS A 128 -12.94 1.60 -10.64
N LEU A 129 -13.30 1.65 -11.92
CA LEU A 129 -12.48 1.08 -12.97
C LEU A 129 -11.08 1.69 -12.96
N LEU A 130 -10.09 0.94 -13.43
CA LEU A 130 -8.76 1.48 -13.72
C LEU A 130 -8.87 2.61 -14.73
N THR A 131 -8.63 3.86 -14.36
CA THR A 131 -8.76 4.96 -15.32
C THR A 131 -7.46 5.23 -16.05
N ILE A 132 -6.32 5.17 -15.34
CA ILE A 132 -5.00 5.36 -15.92
C ILE A 132 -4.04 4.42 -15.18
N PRO A 133 -3.59 3.32 -15.80
CA PRO A 133 -2.57 2.50 -15.17
C PRO A 133 -1.25 3.27 -15.17
N THR A 134 -0.70 3.51 -13.98
CA THR A 134 0.73 3.89 -13.87
C THR A 134 1.59 2.74 -14.39
N LYS A 135 2.92 2.97 -14.57
CA LYS A 135 3.83 1.85 -14.86
C LYS A 135 3.74 0.76 -13.78
N ASP A 136 3.63 1.17 -12.52
CA ASP A 136 3.49 0.25 -11.39
C ASP A 136 2.19 -0.57 -11.45
N ASP A 137 1.06 0.09 -11.75
CA ASP A 137 -0.22 -0.59 -11.96
C ASP A 137 -0.13 -1.58 -13.11
N THR A 138 0.50 -1.15 -14.21
CA THR A 138 0.72 -1.97 -15.40
C THR A 138 1.54 -3.21 -15.09
N ASP A 139 2.69 -3.04 -14.45
CA ASP A 139 3.56 -4.17 -14.12
C ASP A 139 2.82 -5.15 -13.18
N PHE A 140 2.05 -4.65 -12.21
CA PHE A 140 1.24 -5.49 -11.31
C PHE A 140 0.12 -6.25 -12.03
N ILE A 141 -0.73 -5.57 -12.81
CA ILE A 141 -1.86 -6.20 -13.50
C ILE A 141 -1.36 -7.25 -14.51
N SER A 142 -0.19 -7.02 -15.14
CA SER A 142 0.42 -7.98 -16.08
C SER A 142 0.74 -9.34 -15.47
N THR A 143 0.94 -9.39 -14.14
CA THR A 143 1.22 -10.61 -13.39
C THR A 143 -0.04 -11.31 -12.87
N SER A 144 -1.22 -10.73 -13.08
CA SER A 144 -2.47 -11.31 -12.61
C SER A 144 -2.90 -12.51 -13.45
N ASP A 145 -3.64 -13.45 -12.85
CA ASP A 145 -4.16 -14.67 -13.50
C ASP A 145 -5.32 -14.36 -14.48
N ILE A 146 -5.42 -13.12 -14.97
CA ILE A 146 -6.41 -12.78 -15.99
C ILE A 146 -5.92 -13.36 -17.31
N THR A 147 -6.59 -14.42 -17.75
CA THR A 147 -6.33 -15.10 -19.02
C THR A 147 -6.74 -14.27 -20.24
N GLU A 148 -7.57 -13.26 -20.01
CA GLU A 148 -8.13 -12.39 -21.03
C GLU A 148 -7.28 -11.12 -21.22
N THR A 149 -7.02 -10.80 -22.48
CA THR A 149 -6.00 -9.80 -22.87
C THR A 149 -6.51 -8.36 -22.91
N MET A 150 -7.80 -8.14 -22.59
CA MET A 150 -8.47 -6.84 -22.68
C MET A 150 -9.19 -6.51 -21.37
N ILE A 151 -8.82 -5.41 -20.73
CA ILE A 151 -9.43 -4.96 -19.47
C ILE A 151 -10.01 -3.57 -19.65
N TRP A 152 -11.27 -3.37 -19.29
CA TRP A 152 -11.91 -2.06 -19.34
C TRP A 152 -11.19 -1.04 -18.47
N THR A 153 -11.08 0.18 -19.00
CA THR A 153 -10.65 1.34 -18.23
C THR A 153 -11.86 2.23 -17.92
N GLY A 154 -11.71 3.10 -16.92
CA GLY A 154 -12.72 4.12 -16.64
C GLY A 154 -12.64 5.34 -17.56
N LEU A 155 -11.92 5.28 -18.69
CA LEU A 155 -11.85 6.38 -19.65
C LEU A 155 -13.01 6.30 -20.64
N ARG A 156 -13.66 7.45 -20.86
CA ARG A 156 -14.76 7.60 -21.81
C ARG A 156 -14.62 8.87 -22.63
N MET A 157 -15.00 8.80 -23.90
CA MET A 157 -15.06 9.97 -24.78
C MET A 157 -16.32 10.77 -24.47
N LYS A 158 -16.14 12.03 -24.09
CA LYS A 158 -17.21 13.01 -23.85
C LYS A 158 -16.76 14.35 -24.40
N ASP A 159 -17.62 15.04 -25.17
CA ASP A 159 -17.31 16.35 -25.75
C ASP A 159 -15.98 16.39 -26.52
N ASN A 160 -15.69 15.33 -27.26
CA ASN A 160 -14.45 15.12 -28.02
C ASN A 160 -13.15 15.06 -27.19
N VAL A 161 -13.27 14.84 -25.88
CA VAL A 161 -12.13 14.60 -24.99
C VAL A 161 -12.28 13.28 -24.23
N TRP A 162 -11.16 12.59 -24.02
CA TRP A 162 -11.12 11.42 -23.16
C TRP A 162 -11.06 11.86 -21.71
N GLN A 163 -11.99 11.38 -20.89
CA GLN A 163 -12.10 11.75 -19.48
C GLN A 163 -12.24 10.52 -18.59
N ASP A 164 -11.67 10.60 -17.40
CA ASP A 164 -11.92 9.67 -16.29
C ASP A 164 -13.39 9.82 -15.84
N MET A 165 -14.17 8.74 -15.93
CA MET A 165 -15.60 8.75 -15.59
C MET A 165 -15.90 9.07 -14.12
N PHE A 166 -14.92 8.94 -13.23
CA PHE A 166 -15.07 9.18 -11.80
C PHE A 166 -14.65 10.60 -11.41
N THR A 167 -13.52 11.09 -11.93
CA THR A 167 -12.97 12.41 -11.58
C THR A 167 -13.31 13.51 -12.58
N ASN A 168 -13.83 13.16 -13.76
CA ASN A 168 -13.94 14.03 -14.95
C ASN A 168 -12.60 14.63 -15.42
N GLN A 169 -11.48 14.10 -14.93
CA GLN A 169 -10.16 14.57 -15.33
C GLN A 169 -9.91 14.17 -16.79
N VAL A 170 -9.47 15.14 -17.60
CA VAL A 170 -9.05 14.89 -18.99
C VAL A 170 -7.80 14.03 -19.00
N ALA A 171 -7.83 12.94 -19.76
CA ALA A 171 -6.70 12.05 -19.96
C ALA A 171 -5.72 12.62 -20.99
N SER A 172 -4.44 12.57 -20.69
CA SER A 172 -3.34 13.02 -21.55
C SER A 172 -2.60 11.90 -22.28
N TYR A 173 -3.19 10.70 -22.33
CA TYR A 173 -2.56 9.49 -22.86
C TYR A 173 -2.80 9.32 -24.37
N LEU A 174 -1.87 8.65 -25.05
CA LEU A 174 -2.08 8.18 -26.41
C LEU A 174 -3.06 7.01 -26.40
N ILE A 175 -4.24 7.23 -26.99
CA ILE A 175 -5.30 6.23 -27.14
C ILE A 175 -5.42 5.90 -28.63
N TYR A 176 -5.20 4.63 -28.96
CA TYR A 176 -5.22 4.14 -30.34
C TYR A 176 -6.65 3.84 -30.76
N CYS A 177 -7.08 4.45 -31.85
CA CYS A 177 -8.40 4.29 -32.45
C CYS A 177 -8.25 3.87 -33.91
N ASP A 178 -9.10 2.96 -34.37
CA ASP A 178 -9.15 2.45 -35.74
C ASP A 178 -9.93 3.36 -36.72
N GLY A 179 -10.16 4.62 -36.35
CA GLY A 179 -10.89 5.59 -37.16
C GLY A 179 -12.42 5.51 -37.04
N VAL A 180 -12.95 4.58 -36.22
CA VAL A 180 -14.37 4.52 -35.88
C VAL A 180 -14.66 5.39 -34.65
N THR A 181 -15.86 5.96 -34.54
CA THR A 181 -16.31 6.73 -33.37
C THR A 181 -16.62 5.82 -32.18
N HIS A 182 -15.60 5.19 -31.64
CA HIS A 182 -15.63 4.42 -30.41
C HIS A 182 -15.49 5.33 -29.19
N LYS A 183 -16.20 5.01 -28.09
CA LYS A 183 -16.30 5.90 -26.92
C LYS A 183 -15.73 5.33 -25.62
N CYS A 184 -15.31 4.08 -25.60
CA CYS A 184 -14.76 3.42 -24.41
C CYS A 184 -13.35 2.92 -24.67
N VAL A 185 -12.56 2.70 -23.63
CA VAL A 185 -11.15 2.32 -23.74
C VAL A 185 -10.85 1.08 -22.91
N PHE A 186 -10.14 0.13 -23.49
CA PHE A 186 -9.53 -0.98 -22.76
C PHE A 186 -8.01 -0.93 -22.84
N ILE A 187 -7.35 -1.53 -21.86
CA ILE A 187 -5.93 -1.86 -21.93
C ILE A 187 -5.74 -3.19 -22.66
N LYS A 188 -4.77 -3.24 -23.58
CA LYS A 188 -4.32 -4.46 -24.24
C LYS A 188 -2.84 -4.67 -24.01
N TRP A 189 -2.48 -5.89 -23.64
CA TRP A 189 -1.09 -6.30 -23.44
C TRP A 189 -0.41 -6.60 -24.78
N SER A 190 0.78 -6.03 -24.97
CA SER A 190 1.77 -6.51 -25.95
C SER A 190 3.01 -7.01 -25.20
N SER A 191 3.90 -7.74 -25.87
CA SER A 191 5.13 -8.28 -25.28
C SER A 191 6.08 -7.23 -24.68
N ALA A 192 5.87 -5.93 -24.93
CA ALA A 192 6.74 -4.86 -24.43
C ALA A 192 6.02 -3.74 -23.67
N ARG A 193 4.72 -3.51 -23.90
CA ARG A 193 3.98 -2.33 -23.39
C ARG A 193 2.47 -2.58 -23.28
N VAL A 194 1.82 -1.82 -22.40
CA VAL A 194 0.37 -1.64 -22.41
C VAL A 194 -0.02 -0.59 -23.44
N HIS A 195 -1.04 -0.92 -24.23
CA HIS A 195 -1.67 0.01 -25.16
C HIS A 195 -3.11 0.28 -24.74
N LEU A 196 -3.48 1.56 -24.72
CA LEU A 196 -4.87 1.99 -24.58
C LEU A 196 -5.52 1.99 -25.96
N ASN A 197 -6.59 1.23 -26.13
CA ASN A 197 -7.31 1.13 -27.40
C ASN A 197 -8.75 1.56 -27.19
N CYS A 198 -9.26 2.42 -28.07
CA CYS A 198 -10.67 2.76 -28.05
C CYS A 198 -11.49 1.72 -28.80
N TYR A 199 -12.67 1.41 -28.26
CA TYR A 199 -13.54 0.38 -28.81
C TYR A 199 -15.02 0.60 -28.46
N SER A 200 -15.89 -0.22 -29.04
CA SER A 200 -17.33 -0.18 -28.74
C SER A 200 -17.57 -0.52 -27.27
N CYS A 201 -18.34 0.33 -26.59
CA CYS A 201 -18.68 0.17 -25.17
C CYS A 201 -19.50 -1.09 -24.86
N THR A 202 -20.16 -1.68 -25.87
CA THR A 202 -21.01 -2.88 -25.72
C THR A 202 -20.24 -4.18 -25.86
N MET A 203 -18.95 -4.12 -26.18
CA MET A 203 -18.14 -5.32 -26.36
C MET A 203 -17.80 -5.97 -25.01
N GLY A 204 -17.57 -7.28 -25.02
CA GLY A 204 -17.13 -7.99 -23.82
C GLY A 204 -15.64 -7.77 -23.58
N ALA A 205 -15.27 -7.25 -22.41
CA ALA A 205 -13.90 -7.26 -21.90
C ALA A 205 -13.89 -7.51 -20.39
N SER A 206 -12.73 -7.88 -19.85
CA SER A 206 -12.59 -8.17 -18.42
C SER A 206 -12.63 -6.89 -17.59
N THR A 207 -12.92 -7.04 -16.29
CA THR A 207 -13.01 -5.91 -15.37
C THR A 207 -11.90 -5.94 -14.34
N ALA A 208 -11.25 -4.80 -14.13
CA ALA A 208 -10.36 -4.57 -13.02
C ALA A 208 -10.77 -3.29 -12.28
N CYS A 209 -11.04 -3.45 -10.98
CA CYS A 209 -11.42 -2.36 -10.10
C CYS A 209 -10.24 -1.97 -9.21
N LYS A 210 -10.14 -0.68 -8.86
CA LYS A 210 -9.11 -0.12 -7.99
C LYS A 210 -9.74 0.79 -6.94
N LYS A 211 -9.33 0.64 -5.69
CA LYS A 211 -9.63 1.57 -4.58
C LYS A 211 -8.39 1.83 -3.72
N PRO A 212 -8.30 2.99 -3.03
CA PRO A 212 -7.20 3.24 -2.10
C PRO A 212 -7.11 2.18 -0.99
N PHE A 213 -5.88 1.90 -0.55
CA PHE A 213 -5.61 0.98 0.55
C PHE A 213 -5.79 1.64 1.92
N GLY A 214 -6.46 0.95 2.84
CA GLY A 214 -6.60 1.36 4.24
C GLY A 214 -7.64 2.46 4.49
N ILE A 215 -8.68 2.53 3.65
CA ILE A 215 -9.86 3.40 3.82
C ILE A 215 -11.13 2.58 3.96
#